data_AF-A0A067BHU6-F1
#
_entry.id   AF-A0A067BHU6-F1
#
_cell.length_a   1.000
_cell.length_b   1.000
_cell.length_c   1.000
_cell.angle_alpha   90.00
_cell.angle_beta   90.00
_cell.angle_gamma   90.00
#
_symmetry.space_group_name_H-M   'P 1'
#
loop_
_entity.id
_entity.type
_entity.pdbx_description
1 polymer ?
#
loop_
_entity_poly.entity_id
_entity_poly.type
_entity_poly.pdbx_seq_one_letter_code
_entity_poly.pdbx_strand_id
1 'polypeptide(L)'
;ADVYASFVTPTPSVGSLRASTFVSDANRTDGIDAITLCGSLGVFPRGINDTFHFCRQPNTQFVQGAPGYLYIGVFGFAASRFTIAVKLNKCSSESCSNHGTCGKVPGSSTPVGVVSKGLRSTTDCFGNGVCTVKTNADGVDQPTCVCDPAYHYDRPNDAQSLCKVPIPSISYVEHYNSSFVVYAQSLDEQVDIGQWALYTINVQPSWTYVHVQLDAASVTSDALVLVRKNTLPSLDVTHPYPVQAADAAAWASQAGTQRILLTRAASTLSDGLLYIGVYNTLYARSSLAFSLNVQANSSCVNASRVCPAATSTCSPALDGLCACATGYGGAFCDRGPIAHRRVWHNASAINISIQLHPGQWTYLTLDVPDPDVAFIKVQLGNIDAAMPLLLVRGPLETGLPALDLGASFDFDGMAAGATSQTVVVPVSTACSGPTCYKIAVYNKRFAADILHAQLSVQPLAALSEVYPSPTCGGNGDVTICGGRGTCLDSKDGPSCSCKNGWHGLTCESPNPMDMGALWYASENASLLCSVCTSTFSLPNDGGALFTLPQSMQPNTGIQLRVTNLDGVSPSVYVAE
;
A
#
# COMPACT_ATOMS: atom_id res chain seq x y z
N ALA A 1 6.64 -10.54 36.06
CA ALA A 1 6.71 -10.53 34.59
C ALA A 1 7.09 -11.91 34.14
N ASP A 2 6.53 -12.37 33.03
CA ASP A 2 6.96 -13.59 32.35
C ASP A 2 8.08 -13.27 31.38
N VAL A 3 9.01 -14.20 31.22
CA VAL A 3 10.15 -14.07 30.30
C VAL A 3 10.08 -15.21 29.28
N TYR A 4 10.08 -14.82 28.01
CA TYR A 4 9.92 -15.70 26.86
C TYR A 4 11.20 -15.66 26.04
N ALA A 5 11.68 -16.78 25.52
CA ALA A 5 12.88 -16.81 24.66
C ALA A 5 12.77 -17.83 23.51
N SER A 6 13.25 -17.49 22.31
CA SER A 6 13.28 -18.37 21.14
C SER A 6 14.46 -18.03 20.22
N PHE A 7 14.98 -19.05 19.55
CA PHE A 7 16.00 -18.92 18.48
C PHE A 7 15.42 -19.03 17.07
N VAL A 8 14.15 -19.43 16.96
CA VAL A 8 13.53 -19.84 15.68
C VAL A 8 12.34 -18.96 15.32
N THR A 9 11.64 -18.41 16.33
CA THR A 9 10.41 -17.63 16.13
C THR A 9 10.51 -16.27 16.84
N PRO A 10 10.12 -15.16 16.17
CA PRO A 10 10.07 -13.83 16.78
C PRO A 10 9.05 -13.71 17.94
N THR A 11 8.11 -14.66 18.02
CA THR A 11 7.08 -14.76 19.06
C THR A 11 7.32 -16.00 19.95
N PRO A 12 8.14 -15.89 21.00
CA PRO A 12 8.49 -17.02 21.87
C PRO A 12 7.32 -17.51 22.75
N SER A 13 7.27 -18.81 23.04
CA SER A 13 6.25 -19.45 23.90
C SER A 13 6.72 -19.64 25.36
N VAL A 14 5.77 -19.96 26.27
CA VAL A 14 5.75 -19.65 27.71
C VAL A 14 6.94 -20.20 28.53
N GLY A 15 7.56 -19.34 29.36
CA GLY A 15 8.57 -19.68 30.38
C GLY A 15 8.27 -19.02 31.75
N SER A 16 8.42 -19.81 32.82
CA SER A 16 7.92 -19.60 34.19
C SER A 16 8.32 -18.31 34.95
N LEU A 17 7.47 -17.96 35.94
CA LEU A 17 7.58 -16.89 36.94
C LEU A 17 8.61 -17.20 38.04
N ARG A 18 9.86 -16.73 37.86
CA ARG A 18 10.80 -16.15 38.85
C ARG A 18 12.24 -16.38 38.41
N ALA A 19 13.01 -15.29 38.29
CA ALA A 19 14.46 -15.23 38.05
C ALA A 19 15.01 -16.36 37.16
N SER A 20 14.65 -16.32 35.87
CA SER A 20 15.22 -17.23 34.88
C SER A 20 16.68 -16.85 34.63
N THR A 21 17.60 -17.75 34.97
CA THR A 21 19.03 -17.57 34.66
C THR A 21 19.36 -18.41 33.44
N PHE A 22 19.82 -17.74 32.38
CA PHE A 22 20.32 -18.37 31.17
C PHE A 22 21.83 -18.56 31.31
N VAL A 23 22.30 -19.81 31.28
CA VAL A 23 23.73 -20.12 31.36
C VAL A 23 24.10 -20.82 30.06
N SER A 24 25.00 -20.21 29.29
CA SER A 24 25.67 -20.95 28.20
C SER A 24 26.58 -21.99 28.84
N ASP A 25 26.59 -23.21 28.29
CA ASP A 25 27.40 -24.29 28.83
C ASP A 25 28.90 -23.94 28.67
N ALA A 26 29.47 -23.39 29.75
CA ALA A 26 30.77 -22.71 29.75
C ALA A 26 31.97 -23.65 29.48
N ASN A 27 31.73 -24.96 29.33
CA ASN A 27 32.76 -25.98 29.13
C ASN A 27 32.75 -26.61 27.72
N ARG A 28 31.94 -26.11 26.78
CA ARG A 28 31.97 -26.57 25.39
C ARG A 28 33.10 -25.93 24.59
N THR A 29 33.71 -26.71 23.70
CA THR A 29 34.85 -26.31 22.85
C THR A 29 34.54 -26.42 21.35
N ASP A 30 33.29 -26.73 20.99
CA ASP A 30 32.89 -27.07 19.62
C ASP A 30 32.30 -25.91 18.80
N GLY A 31 32.32 -24.69 19.34
CA GLY A 31 31.92 -23.47 18.61
C GLY A 31 30.41 -23.32 18.42
N ILE A 32 29.60 -24.02 19.21
CA ILE A 32 28.14 -24.01 19.14
C ILE A 32 27.56 -23.43 20.43
N ASP A 33 26.70 -22.42 20.31
CA ASP A 33 26.02 -21.82 21.45
C ASP A 33 24.90 -22.74 21.94
N ALA A 34 25.01 -23.14 23.21
CA ALA A 34 24.05 -24.01 23.85
C ALA A 34 23.44 -23.33 25.09
N ILE A 35 22.13 -23.10 25.09
CA ILE A 35 21.41 -22.53 26.23
C ILE A 35 20.71 -23.64 27.00
N THR A 36 20.98 -23.68 28.30
CA THR A 36 20.34 -24.62 29.22
C THR A 36 19.21 -23.93 29.96
N LEU A 37 17.98 -24.43 29.79
CA LEU A 37 16.79 -23.88 30.44
C LEU A 37 16.55 -24.56 31.80
N CYS A 38 16.33 -23.77 32.85
CA CYS A 38 15.82 -24.24 34.12
C CYS A 38 14.31 -24.04 34.18
N GLY A 39 13.55 -25.01 33.64
CA GLY A 39 12.08 -25.03 33.63
C GLY A 39 11.53 -25.98 32.56
N SER A 40 10.29 -26.43 32.71
CA SER A 40 9.61 -27.29 31.72
C SER A 40 8.92 -26.46 30.64
N LEU A 41 9.23 -26.74 29.38
CA LEU A 41 8.43 -26.31 28.22
C LEU A 41 7.30 -27.33 28.00
N GLY A 42 6.05 -26.88 28.09
CA GLY A 42 4.88 -27.68 27.74
C GLY A 42 4.34 -27.26 26.37
N VAL A 43 4.00 -28.24 25.52
CA VAL A 43 3.03 -28.05 24.44
C VAL A 43 1.65 -28.25 25.07
N PHE A 44 0.81 -27.22 25.13
CA PHE A 44 -0.50 -27.33 25.80
C PHE A 44 -1.67 -27.23 24.80
N PRO A 45 -2.59 -28.22 24.77
CA PRO A 45 -3.98 -28.05 24.37
C PRO A 45 -4.81 -27.52 25.55
N ARG A 46 -5.86 -26.73 25.28
CA ARG A 46 -6.71 -26.02 26.27
C ARG A 46 -7.04 -26.82 27.55
N GLY A 47 -6.74 -26.25 28.73
CA GLY A 47 -7.47 -26.48 30.00
C GLY A 47 -6.71 -27.12 31.18
N ILE A 48 -6.96 -26.57 32.38
CA ILE A 48 -6.88 -27.15 33.74
C ILE A 48 -5.56 -27.04 34.56
N ASN A 49 -5.74 -26.45 35.76
CA ASN A 49 -5.05 -26.48 37.07
C ASN A 49 -3.61 -27.03 37.25
N ASP A 50 -2.80 -26.14 37.83
CA ASP A 50 -1.85 -26.26 38.95
C ASP A 50 -1.09 -27.58 39.21
N THR A 51 0.25 -27.54 39.07
CA THR A 51 1.21 -27.93 40.13
C THR A 51 2.64 -27.63 39.68
N PHE A 52 3.34 -26.72 40.37
CA PHE A 52 4.74 -26.38 40.12
C PHE A 52 5.69 -27.35 40.85
N HIS A 53 6.63 -27.97 40.13
CA HIS A 53 7.80 -28.64 40.71
C HIS A 53 9.05 -27.78 40.55
N PHE A 54 9.76 -27.55 41.67
CA PHE A 54 11.10 -26.94 41.68
C PHE A 54 12.13 -27.89 41.08
N CYS A 55 12.86 -27.46 40.04
CA CYS A 55 13.98 -28.20 39.48
C CYS A 55 15.30 -27.83 40.20
N ARG A 56 16.00 -28.84 40.73
CA ARG A 56 17.38 -28.74 41.23
C ARG A 56 18.43 -29.02 40.14
N GLN A 57 18.04 -29.45 38.94
CA GLN A 57 18.94 -29.71 37.81
C GLN A 57 18.28 -29.38 36.46
N PRO A 58 19.07 -29.09 35.40
CA PRO A 58 18.58 -28.64 34.10
C PRO A 58 18.10 -29.80 33.22
N ASN A 59 17.02 -29.59 32.45
CA ASN A 59 16.29 -30.70 31.84
C ASN A 59 16.49 -30.86 30.31
N THR A 60 16.98 -29.86 29.57
CA THR A 60 17.29 -30.01 28.11
C THR A 60 18.17 -28.87 27.59
N GLN A 61 19.13 -29.20 26.70
CA GLN A 61 20.08 -28.28 26.07
C GLN A 61 19.59 -27.90 24.66
N PHE A 62 19.36 -26.61 24.40
CA PHE A 62 19.08 -26.10 23.06
C PHE A 62 20.38 -25.65 22.40
N VAL A 63 20.63 -26.13 21.18
CA VAL A 63 21.91 -25.99 20.48
C VAL A 63 21.64 -25.34 19.13
N GLN A 64 22.20 -24.16 18.86
CA GLN A 64 22.10 -23.50 17.54
C GLN A 64 23.46 -23.53 16.85
N GLY A 65 23.54 -24.23 15.72
CA GLY A 65 24.70 -24.19 14.84
C GLY A 65 24.66 -22.97 13.92
N ALA A 66 25.64 -22.06 14.07
CA ALA A 66 25.88 -20.88 13.23
C ALA A 66 24.95 -19.66 13.50
N PRO A 67 25.35 -18.43 13.06
CA PRO A 67 24.94 -17.17 13.70
C PRO A 67 23.44 -16.93 13.58
N GLY A 68 22.79 -16.65 14.72
CA GLY A 68 21.37 -16.36 14.79
C GLY A 68 21.02 -15.47 15.98
N TYR A 69 19.77 -15.00 15.99
CA TYR A 69 19.26 -14.08 17.01
C TYR A 69 18.54 -14.86 18.12
N LEU A 70 18.80 -14.49 19.38
CA LEU A 70 17.99 -14.91 20.52
C LEU A 70 16.93 -13.83 20.79
N TYR A 71 15.67 -14.14 20.48
CA TYR A 71 14.55 -13.26 20.74
C TYR A 71 14.09 -13.42 22.18
N ILE A 72 13.96 -12.30 22.93
CA ILE A 72 13.53 -12.30 24.33
C ILE A 72 12.30 -11.38 24.49
N GLY A 73 11.20 -11.92 24.99
CA GLY A 73 9.99 -11.16 25.36
C GLY A 73 9.85 -11.04 26.87
N VAL A 74 9.45 -9.87 27.38
CA VAL A 74 9.15 -9.68 28.81
C VAL A 74 7.75 -9.11 28.96
N PHE A 75 6.85 -9.86 29.60
CA PHE A 75 5.45 -9.47 29.76
C PHE A 75 5.12 -9.13 31.22
N GLY A 76 4.73 -7.88 31.47
CA GLY A 76 4.38 -7.39 32.80
C GLY A 76 2.89 -7.52 33.08
N PHE A 77 2.51 -8.13 34.22
CA PHE A 77 1.10 -8.26 34.64
C PHE A 77 0.61 -7.09 35.50
N ALA A 78 1.50 -6.15 35.87
CA ALA A 78 1.21 -4.93 36.61
C ALA A 78 2.34 -3.90 36.36
N ALA A 79 2.06 -2.61 36.62
CA ALA A 79 3.06 -1.54 36.49
C ALA A 79 4.22 -1.78 37.47
N SER A 80 5.41 -2.08 36.94
CA SER A 80 6.61 -2.44 37.72
C SER A 80 7.86 -2.13 36.91
N ARG A 81 9.00 -1.89 37.57
CA ARG A 81 10.31 -1.69 36.93
C ARG A 81 11.10 -2.99 36.93
N PHE A 82 11.66 -3.36 35.77
CA PHE A 82 12.48 -4.56 35.59
C PHE A 82 13.85 -4.18 34.99
N THR A 83 14.88 -4.98 35.29
CA THR A 83 16.23 -4.81 34.73
C THR A 83 16.66 -6.14 34.12
N ILE A 84 17.06 -6.12 32.84
CA ILE A 84 17.63 -7.26 32.15
C ILE A 84 19.15 -7.05 32.11
N ALA A 85 19.92 -8.02 32.64
CA ALA A 85 21.37 -7.96 32.64
C ALA A 85 21.94 -9.14 31.83
N VAL A 86 22.54 -8.83 30.67
CA VAL A 86 23.27 -9.80 29.86
C VAL A 86 24.74 -9.76 30.29
N LYS A 87 25.28 -10.89 30.73
CA LYS A 87 26.67 -11.00 31.20
C LYS A 87 27.38 -12.17 30.52
N LEU A 88 28.55 -11.91 29.93
CA LEU A 88 29.45 -12.94 29.39
C LEU A 88 30.27 -13.53 30.54
N ASN A 89 30.21 -14.86 30.73
CA ASN A 89 30.85 -15.52 31.89
C ASN A 89 32.39 -15.68 31.77
N LYS A 90 33.02 -15.29 30.64
CA LYS A 90 34.46 -15.54 30.43
C LYS A 90 35.33 -14.39 29.90
N CYS A 91 34.82 -13.18 29.70
CA CYS A 91 35.65 -12.06 29.24
C CYS A 91 35.79 -10.97 30.31
N SER A 92 36.14 -11.34 31.57
CA SER A 92 36.38 -10.38 32.65
C SER A 92 37.75 -9.68 32.58
N SER A 93 38.56 -9.94 31.55
CA SER A 93 39.84 -9.24 31.33
C SER A 93 40.15 -8.90 29.87
N GLU A 94 39.18 -9.01 28.96
CA GLU A 94 39.37 -8.76 27.51
C GLU A 94 38.21 -7.92 26.97
N SER A 95 38.50 -6.91 26.14
CA SER A 95 37.48 -6.09 25.48
C SER A 95 36.89 -6.84 24.28
N CYS A 96 35.58 -7.10 24.29
CA CYS A 96 34.87 -7.78 23.21
C CYS A 96 34.32 -6.78 22.17
N SER A 97 34.43 -7.08 20.89
CA SER A 97 33.72 -6.42 19.79
C SER A 97 33.20 -7.47 18.79
N ASN A 98 32.20 -7.11 17.97
CA ASN A 98 31.47 -8.02 17.06
C ASN A 98 30.91 -9.29 17.72
N HIS A 99 29.68 -9.21 18.24
CA HIS A 99 28.84 -10.39 18.51
C HIS A 99 29.51 -11.53 19.32
N GLY A 100 30.36 -11.21 20.32
CA GLY A 100 30.83 -12.18 21.33
C GLY A 100 32.18 -12.87 21.05
N THR A 101 32.91 -12.48 20.02
CA THR A 101 34.25 -13.04 19.76
C THR A 101 35.33 -12.43 20.68
N CYS A 102 35.94 -13.25 21.54
CA CYS A 102 37.09 -12.87 22.38
C CYS A 102 38.37 -13.57 21.87
N GLY A 103 39.34 -12.79 21.38
CA GLY A 103 40.75 -13.19 21.22
C GLY A 103 41.18 -13.77 19.86
N LYS A 104 42.21 -13.12 19.27
CA LYS A 104 43.14 -13.54 18.20
C LYS A 104 42.69 -13.48 16.73
N VAL A 105 43.08 -12.37 16.08
CA VAL A 105 43.67 -12.34 14.72
C VAL A 105 45.00 -13.14 14.80
N PRO A 106 45.48 -13.94 13.81
CA PRO A 106 45.36 -13.74 12.35
C PRO A 106 45.23 -15.01 11.46
N GLY A 107 44.81 -14.83 10.19
CA GLY A 107 45.13 -15.78 9.12
C GLY A 107 44.05 -15.98 8.05
N SER A 108 44.11 -15.17 6.99
CA SER A 108 43.66 -15.43 5.62
C SER A 108 43.05 -16.82 5.30
N SER A 109 41.77 -16.85 4.92
CA SER A 109 41.32 -17.49 3.66
C SER A 109 39.87 -17.09 3.32
N THR A 110 39.76 -16.25 2.28
CA THR A 110 38.66 -16.07 1.32
C THR A 110 37.20 -16.35 1.75
N PRO A 111 36.35 -15.31 1.84
CA PRO A 111 34.90 -15.44 1.74
C PRO A 111 34.47 -15.66 0.29
N VAL A 112 33.63 -16.67 0.09
CA VAL A 112 32.93 -16.99 -1.15
C VAL A 112 31.73 -16.05 -1.31
N GLY A 113 31.78 -15.19 -2.32
CA GLY A 113 30.64 -14.87 -3.19
C GLY A 113 29.49 -14.01 -2.65
N VAL A 114 29.75 -12.82 -2.08
CA VAL A 114 28.79 -11.72 -2.20
C VAL A 114 28.92 -11.16 -3.62
N VAL A 115 27.91 -11.34 -4.46
CA VAL A 115 27.85 -10.63 -5.76
C VAL A 115 27.57 -9.17 -5.45
N SER A 116 28.64 -8.38 -5.41
CA SER A 116 28.58 -6.92 -5.29
C SER A 116 27.95 -6.33 -6.54
N LYS A 117 26.69 -5.88 -6.44
CA LYS A 117 26.07 -4.99 -7.42
C LYS A 117 26.33 -3.54 -7.02
N GLY A 118 27.36 -2.96 -7.64
CA GLY A 118 27.53 -1.52 -7.88
C GLY A 118 27.53 -0.58 -6.66
N LEU A 119 28.61 -0.56 -5.89
CA LEU A 119 28.89 0.52 -4.92
C LEU A 119 29.02 1.88 -5.64
N ARG A 120 28.48 2.95 -5.04
CA ARG A 120 28.85 4.32 -5.44
C ARG A 120 30.32 4.56 -5.04
N SER A 121 31.13 4.92 -6.03
CA SER A 121 32.57 5.14 -5.92
C SER A 121 32.92 6.36 -5.06
N THR A 122 32.94 6.22 -3.75
CA THR A 122 33.80 7.00 -2.83
C THR A 122 34.16 6.11 -1.64
N THR A 123 35.45 5.98 -1.31
CA THR A 123 35.96 5.16 -0.20
C THR A 123 35.55 5.65 1.19
N ASP A 124 34.94 6.84 1.26
CA ASP A 124 34.46 7.46 2.48
C ASP A 124 32.98 7.11 2.72
N CYS A 125 32.58 6.84 3.97
CA CYS A 125 31.19 6.52 4.37
C CYS A 125 30.59 5.28 3.68
N PHE A 126 31.42 4.29 3.32
CA PHE A 126 31.03 3.02 2.70
C PHE A 126 30.27 3.15 1.36
N GLY A 127 30.39 4.29 0.67
CA GLY A 127 29.65 4.56 -0.57
C GLY A 127 28.14 4.83 -0.35
N ASN A 128 27.69 4.82 0.90
CA ASN A 128 26.29 5.00 1.32
C ASN A 128 26.10 6.31 2.08
N GLY A 129 26.96 7.29 1.85
CA GLY A 129 26.92 8.59 2.50
C GLY A 129 27.93 9.56 1.89
N VAL A 130 27.83 10.82 2.27
CA VAL A 130 28.76 11.88 1.88
C VAL A 130 29.55 12.32 3.10
N CYS A 131 30.88 12.31 3.00
CA CYS A 131 31.74 12.87 4.03
C CYS A 131 31.68 14.40 3.97
N THR A 132 31.30 15.03 5.07
CA THR A 132 31.20 16.49 5.20
C THR A 132 31.98 16.94 6.43
N VAL A 133 32.62 18.10 6.38
CA VAL A 133 33.30 18.66 7.56
C VAL A 133 32.29 19.48 8.35
N LYS A 134 32.08 19.14 9.62
CA LYS A 134 31.25 19.92 10.54
C LYS A 134 32.12 20.47 11.66
N THR A 135 31.94 21.76 11.94
CA THR A 135 32.57 22.41 13.10
C THR A 135 31.77 22.04 14.35
N ASN A 136 32.41 21.37 15.29
CA ASN A 136 31.79 21.00 16.56
C ASN A 136 31.58 22.23 17.46
N ALA A 137 30.83 22.07 18.56
CA ALA A 137 30.56 23.14 19.52
C ALA A 137 31.84 23.81 20.09
N ASP A 138 32.97 23.11 20.05
CA ASP A 138 34.28 23.59 20.49
C ASP A 138 35.08 24.33 19.40
N GLY A 139 34.50 24.58 18.22
CA GLY A 139 35.16 25.29 17.12
C GLY A 139 36.13 24.44 16.28
N VAL A 140 36.12 23.11 16.46
CA VAL A 140 37.00 22.17 15.76
C VAL A 140 36.25 21.49 14.62
N ASP A 141 36.83 21.54 13.43
CA ASP A 141 36.34 20.88 12.23
C ASP A 141 36.55 19.35 12.30
N GLN A 142 35.47 18.58 12.17
CA GLN A 142 35.50 17.13 12.14
C GLN A 142 34.82 16.55 10.90
N PRO A 143 35.47 15.60 10.19
CA PRO A 143 34.83 14.86 9.11
C PRO A 143 33.70 14.00 9.68
N THR A 144 32.49 14.23 9.18
CA THR A 144 31.25 13.58 9.57
C THR A 144 30.58 12.99 8.33
N CYS A 145 30.31 11.69 8.36
CA CYS A 145 29.50 11.05 7.34
C CYS A 145 28.04 11.46 7.47
N VAL A 146 27.45 12.02 6.42
CA VAL A 146 26.00 12.19 6.27
C VAL A 146 25.51 11.00 5.46
N CYS A 147 24.81 10.08 6.10
CA CYS A 147 24.34 8.87 5.45
C CYS A 147 23.26 9.17 4.40
N ASP A 148 23.26 8.35 3.36
CA ASP A 148 22.10 8.17 2.50
C ASP A 148 20.89 7.80 3.37
N PRO A 149 19.69 8.35 3.12
CA PRO A 149 18.55 8.17 4.03
C PRO A 149 18.12 6.70 4.21
N ALA A 150 18.51 5.80 3.31
CA ALA A 150 18.28 4.35 3.44
C ALA A 150 19.10 3.70 4.58
N TYR A 151 20.12 4.39 5.10
CA TYR A 151 21.08 3.82 6.05
C TYR A 151 21.16 4.65 7.32
N HIS A 152 21.43 3.97 8.44
CA HIS A 152 21.63 4.61 9.74
C HIS A 152 22.98 4.22 10.36
N TYR A 153 23.30 4.90 11.45
CA TYR A 153 24.44 4.58 12.30
C TYR A 153 24.06 3.45 13.25
N ASP A 154 24.87 2.40 13.30
CA ASP A 154 24.84 1.47 14.43
C ASP A 154 26.14 1.61 15.23
N ARG A 155 25.95 1.92 16.53
CA ARG A 155 26.92 2.14 17.64
C ARG A 155 28.33 2.68 17.28
N PRO A 156 28.73 3.86 17.79
CA PRO A 156 30.00 4.50 17.48
C PRO A 156 31.14 3.92 18.35
N ASN A 157 31.61 2.74 18.02
CA ASN A 157 32.78 2.14 18.69
C ASN A 157 34.00 2.16 17.77
N ASP A 158 33.76 1.97 16.47
CA ASP A 158 34.80 1.82 15.47
C ASP A 158 34.56 2.87 14.37
N ALA A 159 35.63 3.51 13.89
CA ALA A 159 35.59 4.48 12.78
C ALA A 159 35.12 3.85 11.43
N GLN A 160 34.63 2.60 11.44
CA GLN A 160 34.36 1.74 10.30
C GLN A 160 32.90 1.24 10.21
N SER A 161 31.94 1.83 10.93
CA SER A 161 30.52 1.41 10.90
C SER A 161 29.53 2.47 10.42
N LEU A 162 30.00 3.61 9.90
CA LEU A 162 29.15 4.72 9.46
C LEU A 162 28.42 4.38 8.14
N CYS A 163 27.09 4.48 8.13
CA CYS A 163 26.22 4.33 6.95
C CYS A 163 26.20 2.92 6.32
N LYS A 164 26.44 1.88 7.11
CA LYS A 164 26.47 0.49 6.63
C LYS A 164 25.15 -0.26 6.82
N VAL A 165 24.36 0.12 7.82
CA VAL A 165 23.17 -0.65 8.25
C VAL A 165 21.92 0.00 7.66
N PRO A 166 21.12 -0.72 6.86
CA PRO A 166 19.81 -0.23 6.42
C PRO A 166 18.93 0.13 7.61
N ILE A 167 18.02 1.09 7.47
CA ILE A 167 17.03 1.33 8.53
C ILE A 167 16.18 0.06 8.77
N PRO A 168 15.70 -0.21 9.99
CA PRO A 168 15.08 -1.50 10.35
C PRO A 168 13.84 -1.92 9.54
N SER A 169 13.21 -1.00 8.82
CA SER A 169 12.09 -1.28 7.93
C SER A 169 12.53 -1.66 6.50
N ILE A 170 13.82 -1.62 6.19
CA ILE A 170 14.37 -2.00 4.89
C ILE A 170 15.04 -3.36 5.01
N SER A 171 14.53 -4.34 4.25
CA SER A 171 15.13 -5.67 4.15
C SER A 171 16.50 -5.61 3.45
N TYR A 172 16.58 -4.88 2.34
CA TYR A 172 17.83 -4.69 1.59
C TYR A 172 17.76 -3.49 0.63
N VAL A 173 18.94 -3.05 0.18
CA VAL A 173 19.10 -1.97 -0.81
C VAL A 173 20.00 -2.46 -1.94
N GLU A 174 19.57 -2.30 -3.19
CA GLU A 174 20.39 -2.58 -4.37
C GLU A 174 20.58 -1.33 -5.26
N HIS A 175 21.76 -1.20 -5.86
CA HIS A 175 22.13 -0.05 -6.67
C HIS A 175 22.40 -0.44 -8.12
N TYR A 176 21.81 0.31 -9.04
CA TYR A 176 21.92 0.09 -10.48
C TYR A 176 22.29 1.38 -11.21
N ASN A 177 23.00 1.23 -12.34
CA ASN A 177 23.41 2.33 -13.22
C ASN A 177 22.79 2.22 -14.63
N SER A 178 21.98 1.19 -14.86
CA SER A 178 21.36 0.85 -16.14
C SER A 178 20.06 0.09 -15.90
N SER A 179 19.33 -0.25 -16.97
CA SER A 179 18.13 -1.08 -16.87
C SER A 179 18.43 -2.41 -16.19
N PHE A 180 17.50 -2.93 -15.40
CA PHE A 180 17.69 -4.16 -14.63
C PHE A 180 16.41 -4.96 -14.47
N VAL A 181 16.59 -6.25 -14.16
CA VAL A 181 15.51 -7.15 -13.76
C VAL A 181 15.98 -7.91 -12.53
N VAL A 182 15.12 -7.99 -11.53
CA VAL A 182 15.35 -8.75 -10.30
C VAL A 182 14.17 -9.65 -10.02
N TYR A 183 14.46 -10.76 -9.35
CA TYR A 183 13.49 -11.77 -8.95
C TYR A 183 13.72 -12.05 -7.48
N ALA A 184 12.72 -11.76 -6.64
CA ALA A 184 12.70 -12.08 -5.22
C ALA A 184 11.84 -13.33 -5.03
N GLN A 185 12.41 -14.48 -5.39
CA GLN A 185 11.70 -15.77 -5.38
C GLN A 185 12.13 -16.65 -4.21
N SER A 186 13.39 -16.51 -3.76
CA SER A 186 13.89 -17.21 -2.58
C SER A 186 13.40 -16.52 -1.30
N LEU A 187 13.21 -17.29 -0.21
CA LEU A 187 12.70 -16.78 1.07
C LEU A 187 13.52 -15.59 1.61
N ASP A 188 14.84 -15.63 1.44
CA ASP A 188 15.75 -14.58 1.92
C ASP A 188 15.65 -13.27 1.11
N GLU A 189 15.10 -13.33 -0.10
CA GLU A 189 14.86 -12.17 -0.96
C GLU A 189 13.42 -11.66 -0.87
N GLN A 190 12.51 -12.43 -0.27
CA GLN A 190 11.12 -12.01 -0.10
C GLN A 190 11.03 -10.86 0.89
N VAL A 191 10.06 -9.98 0.65
CA VAL A 191 9.84 -8.81 1.50
C VAL A 191 8.77 -9.15 2.53
N ASP A 192 9.17 -9.19 3.79
CA ASP A 192 8.25 -9.45 4.89
C ASP A 192 7.19 -8.35 5.05
N ILE A 193 6.12 -8.68 5.75
CA ILE A 193 5.01 -7.76 6.03
C ILE A 193 5.56 -6.54 6.78
N GLY A 194 5.26 -5.33 6.29
CA GLY A 194 5.74 -4.09 6.88
C GLY A 194 7.18 -3.72 6.52
N GLN A 195 7.79 -4.40 5.56
CA GLN A 195 9.18 -4.18 5.16
C GLN A 195 9.31 -3.70 3.70
N TRP A 196 10.44 -3.07 3.41
CA TRP A 196 10.78 -2.49 2.11
C TRP A 196 11.97 -3.22 1.48
N ALA A 197 11.87 -3.54 0.20
CA ALA A 197 13.04 -3.72 -0.66
C ALA A 197 13.28 -2.42 -1.43
N LEU A 198 14.50 -1.89 -1.37
CA LEU A 198 14.86 -0.67 -2.07
C LEU A 198 15.79 -0.94 -3.24
N TYR A 199 15.51 -0.26 -4.33
CA TYR A 199 16.34 -0.24 -5.52
C TYR A 199 16.63 1.21 -5.88
N THR A 200 17.84 1.47 -6.32
CA THR A 200 18.20 2.82 -6.78
C THR A 200 18.75 2.78 -8.18
N ILE A 201 18.44 3.81 -8.95
CA ILE A 201 19.00 4.02 -10.29
C ILE A 201 19.41 5.47 -10.48
N ASN A 202 20.61 5.69 -11.02
CA ASN A 202 21.05 7.03 -11.38
C ASN A 202 20.59 7.36 -12.81
N VAL A 203 19.61 8.26 -12.92
CA VAL A 203 18.99 8.65 -14.20
C VAL A 203 19.98 9.43 -15.04
N GLN A 204 20.30 8.88 -16.22
CA GLN A 204 21.22 9.51 -17.16
C GLN A 204 20.55 10.64 -17.95
N PRO A 205 21.29 11.73 -18.29
CA PRO A 205 20.76 12.83 -19.10
C PRO A 205 20.19 12.36 -20.45
N SER A 206 20.74 11.29 -21.02
CA SER A 206 20.33 10.74 -22.32
C SER A 206 19.03 9.93 -22.27
N TRP A 207 18.59 9.46 -21.10
CA TRP A 207 17.36 8.67 -20.99
C TRP A 207 16.13 9.57 -21.08
N THR A 208 15.16 9.17 -21.89
CA THR A 208 13.91 9.91 -22.12
C THR A 208 12.77 9.39 -21.25
N TYR A 209 12.85 8.12 -20.81
CA TYR A 209 11.88 7.53 -19.88
C TYR A 209 12.52 6.52 -18.91
N VAL A 210 11.80 6.26 -17.82
CA VAL A 210 11.99 5.14 -16.90
C VAL A 210 10.62 4.46 -16.73
N HIS A 211 10.56 3.17 -17.04
CA HIS A 211 9.41 2.30 -16.84
C HIS A 211 9.75 1.28 -15.74
N VAL A 212 8.92 1.23 -14.71
CA VAL A 212 9.03 0.29 -13.59
C VAL A 212 7.82 -0.62 -13.62
N GLN A 213 8.04 -1.92 -13.71
CA GLN A 213 7.00 -2.93 -13.62
C GLN A 213 7.29 -3.87 -12.46
N LEU A 214 6.34 -3.97 -11.54
CA LEU A 214 6.35 -4.92 -10.43
C LEU A 214 5.28 -5.97 -10.68
N ASP A 215 5.66 -7.25 -10.68
CA ASP A 215 4.74 -8.38 -10.73
C ASP A 215 4.82 -9.14 -9.40
N ALA A 216 3.72 -9.20 -8.66
CA ALA A 216 3.60 -9.95 -7.42
C ALA A 216 3.31 -11.43 -7.73
N ALA A 217 4.03 -12.33 -7.07
CA ALA A 217 3.90 -13.77 -7.29
C ALA A 217 2.79 -14.41 -6.43
N SER A 218 2.28 -13.72 -5.41
CA SER A 218 1.20 -14.20 -4.54
C SER A 218 0.06 -13.20 -4.44
N VAL A 219 -1.16 -13.73 -4.32
CA VAL A 219 -2.38 -12.95 -4.04
C VAL A 219 -2.57 -12.66 -2.55
N THR A 220 -1.79 -13.30 -1.67
CA THR A 220 -1.84 -13.09 -0.22
C THR A 220 -0.85 -12.04 0.27
N SER A 221 0.13 -11.66 -0.55
CA SER A 221 0.96 -10.47 -0.32
C SER A 221 0.22 -9.22 -0.80
N ASP A 222 0.56 -8.07 -0.24
CA ASP A 222 0.04 -6.78 -0.68
C ASP A 222 1.20 -5.89 -1.14
N ALA A 223 1.56 -6.08 -2.40
CA ALA A 223 2.70 -5.40 -2.99
C ALA A 223 2.35 -3.94 -3.28
N LEU A 224 3.23 -2.99 -3.00
CA LEU A 224 3.11 -1.60 -3.40
C LEU A 224 4.45 -1.14 -3.97
N VAL A 225 4.46 -0.59 -5.18
CA VAL A 225 5.66 0.06 -5.74
C VAL A 225 5.53 1.57 -5.69
N LEU A 226 6.59 2.21 -5.17
CA LEU A 226 6.69 3.66 -5.10
C LEU A 226 8.03 4.11 -5.69
N VAL A 227 7.99 5.22 -6.43
CA VAL A 227 9.19 5.77 -7.06
C VAL A 227 9.35 7.22 -6.65
N ARG A 228 10.50 7.55 -6.06
CA ARG A 228 10.76 8.89 -5.53
C ARG A 228 12.15 9.38 -5.88
N LYS A 229 12.26 10.67 -6.17
CA LYS A 229 13.53 11.30 -6.53
C LYS A 229 14.31 11.74 -5.29
N ASN A 230 15.62 11.49 -5.29
CA ASN A 230 16.62 11.97 -4.32
C ASN A 230 16.42 11.57 -2.85
N THR A 231 15.32 10.93 -2.49
CA THR A 231 15.02 10.51 -1.13
C THR A 231 14.14 9.26 -1.13
N LEU A 232 14.05 8.61 0.02
CA LEU A 232 13.28 7.38 0.21
C LEU A 232 11.81 7.58 -0.12
N PRO A 233 11.18 6.59 -0.79
CA PRO A 233 9.73 6.49 -0.82
C PRO A 233 9.17 6.48 0.61
N SER A 234 8.02 7.10 0.80
CA SER A 234 7.41 7.22 2.12
C SER A 234 5.90 7.09 2.02
N LEU A 235 5.28 6.47 3.01
CA LEU A 235 3.83 6.52 3.20
C LEU A 235 3.41 7.74 4.01
N ASP A 236 4.36 8.49 4.57
CA ASP A 236 4.10 9.69 5.36
C ASP A 236 3.61 10.86 4.50
N VAL A 237 2.30 11.10 4.55
CA VAL A 237 1.63 12.22 3.88
C VAL A 237 1.80 13.56 4.60
N THR A 238 2.31 13.56 5.84
CA THR A 238 2.58 14.82 6.57
C THR A 238 3.78 15.57 6.00
N HIS A 239 4.64 14.88 5.25
CA HIS A 239 5.76 15.42 4.51
C HIS A 239 5.60 15.13 3.00
N PRO A 240 4.59 15.72 2.33
CA PRO A 240 4.19 15.36 0.96
C PRO A 240 5.22 15.77 -0.10
N TYR A 241 6.27 16.50 0.29
CA TYR A 241 7.34 16.94 -0.60
C TYR A 241 8.64 16.13 -0.40
N PRO A 242 9.27 15.66 -1.49
CA PRO A 242 8.80 15.67 -2.87
C PRO A 242 7.72 14.61 -3.16
N VAL A 243 6.91 14.90 -4.19
CA VAL A 243 5.94 14.00 -4.83
C VAL A 243 6.62 12.69 -5.23
N GLN A 244 5.93 11.57 -5.00
CA GLN A 244 6.35 10.24 -5.43
C GLN A 244 5.34 9.69 -6.44
N ALA A 245 5.80 8.82 -7.34
CA ALA A 245 4.95 8.15 -8.31
C ALA A 245 4.56 6.76 -7.81
N ALA A 246 3.34 6.35 -8.14
CA ALA A 246 2.73 5.08 -7.74
C ALA A 246 1.72 4.63 -8.81
N ASP A 247 1.44 3.34 -8.88
CA ASP A 247 0.29 2.81 -9.62
C ASP A 247 -0.87 2.56 -8.66
N ALA A 248 -1.46 3.65 -8.19
CA ALA A 248 -2.54 3.64 -7.20
C ALA A 248 -3.76 2.83 -7.65
N ALA A 249 -4.12 2.94 -8.93
CA ALA A 249 -5.21 2.18 -9.54
C ALA A 249 -4.98 0.66 -9.46
N ALA A 250 -3.77 0.20 -9.80
CA ALA A 250 -3.41 -1.21 -9.74
C ALA A 250 -3.40 -1.71 -8.29
N TRP A 251 -2.82 -0.97 -7.34
CA TRP A 251 -2.85 -1.33 -5.93
C TRP A 251 -4.27 -1.41 -5.37
N ALA A 252 -5.11 -0.39 -5.63
CA ALA A 252 -6.48 -0.35 -5.14
C ALA A 252 -7.38 -1.48 -5.70
N SER A 253 -7.06 -1.98 -6.90
CA SER A 253 -7.73 -3.15 -7.49
C SER A 253 -7.01 -4.48 -7.17
N GLN A 254 -5.96 -4.42 -6.34
CA GLN A 254 -5.03 -5.49 -6.00
C GLN A 254 -4.42 -6.20 -7.20
N ALA A 255 -4.28 -5.51 -8.34
CA ALA A 255 -3.75 -6.09 -9.57
C ALA A 255 -2.39 -6.77 -9.31
N GLY A 256 -2.18 -7.94 -9.92
CA GLY A 256 -0.93 -8.69 -9.77
C GLY A 256 0.28 -7.95 -10.38
N THR A 257 0.03 -6.95 -11.22
CA THR A 257 1.05 -6.14 -11.89
C THR A 257 0.78 -4.66 -11.61
N GLN A 258 1.83 -3.95 -11.21
CA GLN A 258 1.86 -2.49 -11.06
C GLN A 258 2.90 -1.88 -11.98
N ARG A 259 2.57 -0.76 -12.63
CA ARG A 259 3.46 -0.10 -13.57
C ARG A 259 3.53 1.40 -13.35
N ILE A 260 4.74 1.91 -13.23
CA ILE A 260 5.03 3.35 -13.13
C ILE A 260 5.81 3.76 -14.37
N LEU A 261 5.37 4.86 -14.98
CA LEU A 261 6.04 5.47 -16.11
C LEU A 261 6.44 6.91 -15.77
N LEU A 262 7.74 7.19 -15.86
CA LEU A 262 8.28 8.54 -15.77
C LEU A 262 8.88 8.91 -17.13
N THR A 263 8.53 10.08 -17.67
CA THR A 263 9.03 10.56 -18.96
C THR A 263 9.51 12.01 -18.84
N ARG A 264 10.49 12.37 -19.67
CA ARG A 264 10.90 13.77 -19.79
C ARG A 264 9.84 14.62 -20.48
N ALA A 265 9.11 14.05 -21.43
CA ALA A 265 8.02 14.71 -22.14
C ALA A 265 6.94 15.21 -21.17
N ALA A 266 6.53 14.35 -20.23
CA ALA A 266 5.59 14.70 -19.16
C ALA A 266 6.24 15.48 -18.00
N SER A 267 7.53 15.82 -18.08
CA SER A 267 8.30 16.46 -17.00
C SER A 267 8.32 15.69 -15.66
N THR A 268 8.03 14.38 -15.68
CA THR A 268 8.03 13.52 -14.49
C THR A 268 9.39 12.84 -14.27
N LEU A 269 10.25 12.81 -15.29
CA LEU A 269 11.62 12.32 -15.21
C LEU A 269 12.64 13.46 -15.25
N SER A 270 13.62 13.42 -14.36
CA SER A 270 14.75 14.34 -14.35
C SER A 270 16.02 13.65 -13.83
N ASP A 271 17.17 14.24 -14.12
CA ASP A 271 18.48 13.69 -13.80
C ASP A 271 18.67 13.52 -12.30
N GLY A 272 19.47 12.52 -11.92
CA GLY A 272 19.86 12.26 -10.54
C GLY A 272 19.38 10.91 -10.02
N LEU A 273 19.38 10.77 -8.69
CA LEU A 273 19.07 9.51 -8.05
C LEU A 273 17.56 9.30 -7.97
N LEU A 274 17.13 8.13 -8.42
CA LEU A 274 15.76 7.66 -8.30
C LEU A 274 15.74 6.45 -7.35
N TYR A 275 14.89 6.51 -6.34
CA TYR A 275 14.59 5.40 -5.45
C TYR A 275 13.32 4.71 -5.91
N ILE A 276 13.34 3.39 -5.92
CA ILE A 276 12.23 2.51 -6.26
C ILE A 276 12.05 1.60 -5.05
N GLY A 277 10.99 1.82 -4.30
CA GLY A 277 10.64 1.00 -3.13
C GLY A 277 9.58 0.00 -3.51
N VAL A 278 9.85 -1.28 -3.23
CA VAL A 278 8.85 -2.35 -3.23
C VAL A 278 8.51 -2.63 -1.78
N TYR A 279 7.26 -2.34 -1.43
CA TYR A 279 6.74 -2.46 -0.07
C TYR A 279 5.74 -3.60 0.00
N ASN A 280 5.81 -4.41 1.06
CA ASN A 280 4.75 -5.35 1.39
C ASN A 280 3.94 -4.75 2.54
N THR A 281 2.73 -4.28 2.26
CA THR A 281 2.00 -3.48 3.24
C THR A 281 1.58 -4.29 4.47
N LEU A 282 1.16 -3.59 5.53
CA LEU A 282 0.58 -4.21 6.71
C LEU A 282 -0.76 -4.95 6.45
N TYR A 283 -1.37 -4.81 5.27
CA TYR A 283 -2.53 -5.61 4.86
C TYR A 283 -2.16 -7.02 4.39
N ALA A 284 -0.89 -7.24 4.06
CA ALA A 284 -0.42 -8.52 3.56
C ALA A 284 -0.63 -9.63 4.59
N ARG A 285 -0.89 -10.84 4.08
CA ARG A 285 -1.06 -12.08 4.87
C ARG A 285 0.14 -13.02 4.73
N SER A 286 1.11 -12.68 3.90
CA SER A 286 2.35 -13.42 3.69
C SER A 286 3.48 -12.49 3.22
N SER A 287 4.72 -12.97 3.29
CA SER A 287 5.86 -12.33 2.64
C SER A 287 5.62 -12.21 1.12
N LEU A 288 6.20 -11.16 0.54
CA LEU A 288 6.02 -10.80 -0.87
C LEU A 288 7.18 -11.38 -1.69
N ALA A 289 6.82 -12.34 -2.54
CA ALA A 289 7.64 -12.75 -3.68
C ALA A 289 7.27 -11.93 -4.91
N PHE A 290 8.25 -11.47 -5.68
CA PHE A 290 8.00 -10.61 -6.82
C PHE A 290 9.06 -10.70 -7.93
N SER A 291 8.73 -10.14 -9.10
CA SER A 291 9.72 -9.72 -10.09
C SER A 291 9.60 -8.23 -10.35
N LEU A 292 10.73 -7.53 -10.35
CA LEU A 292 10.79 -6.10 -10.63
C LEU A 292 11.63 -5.89 -11.89
N ASN A 293 11.03 -5.28 -12.90
CA ASN A 293 11.66 -4.92 -14.16
C ASN A 293 11.72 -3.39 -14.27
N VAL A 294 12.93 -2.86 -14.35
CA VAL A 294 13.17 -1.42 -14.50
C VAL A 294 13.88 -1.18 -15.81
N GLN A 295 13.19 -0.51 -16.71
CA GLN A 295 13.68 -0.16 -18.03
C GLN A 295 13.88 1.35 -18.13
N ALA A 296 15.10 1.76 -18.45
CA ALA A 296 15.48 3.15 -18.63
C ALA A 296 16.24 3.32 -19.95
N ASN A 297 15.75 4.17 -20.84
CA ASN A 297 16.33 4.29 -22.18
C ASN A 297 16.03 5.65 -22.83
N SER A 298 16.74 5.98 -23.90
CA SER A 298 16.46 7.13 -24.78
C SER A 298 15.40 6.82 -25.84
N SER A 299 15.19 5.53 -26.14
CA SER A 299 14.31 5.05 -27.20
C SER A 299 13.48 3.84 -26.77
N CYS A 300 12.43 3.54 -27.53
CA CYS A 300 11.52 2.42 -27.28
C CYS A 300 12.16 1.05 -27.54
N VAL A 301 13.07 0.66 -26.66
CA VAL A 301 13.58 -0.72 -26.58
C VAL A 301 12.47 -1.61 -26.01
N ASN A 302 12.33 -2.86 -26.47
CA ASN A 302 11.29 -3.78 -25.98
C ASN A 302 9.89 -3.14 -25.90
N ALA A 303 9.49 -2.40 -26.93
CA ALA A 303 8.25 -1.62 -26.96
C ALA A 303 7.01 -2.44 -26.60
N SER A 304 6.98 -3.75 -26.90
CA SER A 304 5.89 -4.66 -26.53
C SER A 304 5.75 -4.92 -25.03
N ARG A 305 6.76 -4.61 -24.21
CA ARG A 305 6.64 -4.67 -22.74
C ARG A 305 6.09 -3.39 -22.16
N VAL A 306 6.49 -2.24 -22.72
CA VAL A 306 6.08 -0.92 -22.22
C VAL A 306 4.71 -0.53 -22.78
N CYS A 307 4.47 -0.80 -24.06
CA CYS A 307 3.20 -0.60 -24.76
C CYS A 307 2.69 -1.98 -25.22
N PRO A 308 2.06 -2.77 -24.31
CA PRO A 308 1.72 -4.17 -24.55
C PRO A 308 0.62 -4.40 -25.58
N ALA A 309 -0.22 -3.39 -25.87
CA ALA A 309 -1.22 -3.53 -26.90
C ALA A 309 -0.57 -3.71 -28.27
N ALA A 310 -0.92 -4.79 -28.97
CA ALA A 310 -0.33 -5.16 -30.27
C ALA A 310 -0.45 -4.06 -31.34
N THR A 311 -1.40 -3.14 -31.18
CA THR A 311 -1.67 -2.01 -32.08
C THR A 311 -1.16 -0.67 -31.56
N SER A 312 -0.42 -0.65 -30.45
CA SER A 312 0.14 0.58 -29.89
C SER A 312 1.51 0.91 -30.48
N THR A 313 1.78 2.20 -30.65
CA THR A 313 3.07 2.68 -31.13
C THR A 313 3.79 3.38 -29.99
N CYS A 314 5.01 2.93 -29.66
CA CYS A 314 5.84 3.58 -28.66
C CYS A 314 6.59 4.77 -29.27
N SER A 315 6.55 5.92 -28.60
CA SER A 315 7.27 7.13 -28.98
C SER A 315 7.71 7.92 -27.74
N PRO A 316 9.03 8.11 -27.51
CA PRO A 316 9.53 8.87 -26.36
C PRO A 316 9.21 10.36 -26.38
N ALA A 317 8.72 10.87 -27.52
CA ALA A 317 8.27 12.25 -27.66
C ALA A 317 6.87 12.48 -27.06
N LEU A 318 6.13 11.42 -26.75
CA LEU A 318 4.81 11.50 -26.13
C LEU A 318 4.93 11.49 -24.61
N ASP A 319 4.13 12.31 -23.94
CA ASP A 319 4.04 12.35 -22.47
C ASP A 319 3.77 10.97 -21.87
N GLY A 320 2.83 10.22 -22.46
CA GLY A 320 2.44 8.88 -22.03
C GLY A 320 3.26 7.74 -22.66
N LEU A 321 4.28 8.04 -23.47
CA LEU A 321 5.14 7.09 -24.21
C LEU A 321 4.41 6.20 -25.25
N CYS A 322 3.18 5.77 -25.01
CA CYS A 322 2.39 4.91 -25.87
C CYS A 322 1.29 5.70 -26.60
N ALA A 323 1.25 5.60 -27.93
CA ALA A 323 0.12 6.04 -28.74
C ALA A 323 -0.86 4.88 -28.91
N CYS A 324 -2.08 5.03 -28.38
CA CYS A 324 -3.09 3.98 -28.41
C CYS A 324 -3.82 3.95 -29.75
N ALA A 325 -4.11 2.74 -30.24
CA ALA A 325 -5.02 2.56 -31.36
C ALA A 325 -6.45 2.96 -30.96
N THR A 326 -7.29 3.20 -31.97
CA THR A 326 -8.71 3.46 -31.78
C THR A 326 -9.37 2.35 -30.96
N GLY A 327 -10.12 2.74 -29.93
CA GLY A 327 -10.78 1.80 -29.02
C GLY A 327 -9.87 1.25 -27.92
N TYR A 328 -8.66 1.77 -27.72
CA TYR A 328 -7.81 1.45 -26.58
C TYR A 328 -7.42 2.72 -25.83
N GLY A 329 -7.16 2.59 -24.53
CA GLY A 329 -6.79 3.71 -23.68
C GLY A 329 -5.96 3.31 -22.47
N GLY A 330 -5.73 4.27 -21.58
CA GLY A 330 -4.80 4.15 -20.45
C GLY A 330 -3.36 4.47 -20.84
N ALA A 331 -2.47 4.64 -19.85
CA ALA A 331 -1.07 5.00 -20.06
C ALA A 331 -0.29 3.97 -20.89
N PHE A 332 -0.70 2.70 -20.84
CA PHE A 332 -0.06 1.57 -21.52
C PHE A 332 -0.91 0.99 -22.67
N CYS A 333 -2.00 1.66 -23.04
CA CYS A 333 -2.92 1.25 -24.11
C CYS A 333 -3.57 -0.13 -23.96
N ASP A 334 -3.55 -0.71 -22.77
CA ASP A 334 -4.04 -2.04 -22.45
C ASP A 334 -5.48 -2.05 -21.91
N ARG A 335 -6.11 -0.89 -21.80
CA ARG A 335 -7.55 -0.80 -21.48
C ARG A 335 -8.32 -0.82 -22.79
N GLY A 336 -8.94 -1.96 -23.12
CA GLY A 336 -9.80 -2.09 -24.29
C GLY A 336 -10.16 -3.53 -24.63
N PRO A 337 -11.03 -3.75 -25.64
CA PRO A 337 -11.63 -2.72 -26.50
C PRO A 337 -12.65 -1.83 -25.77
N ILE A 338 -12.50 -0.52 -25.90
CA ILE A 338 -13.38 0.52 -25.34
C ILE A 338 -14.42 0.85 -26.40
N ALA A 339 -15.68 0.54 -26.11
CA ALA A 339 -16.77 0.96 -26.97
C ALA A 339 -16.88 2.49 -26.96
N HIS A 340 -17.11 3.08 -28.13
CA HIS A 340 -17.44 4.49 -28.27
C HIS A 340 -18.85 4.62 -28.85
N ARG A 341 -19.67 5.50 -28.28
CA ARG A 341 -21.04 5.75 -28.71
C ARG A 341 -21.33 7.25 -28.70
N ARG A 342 -22.42 7.62 -29.35
CA ARG A 342 -22.90 9.00 -29.38
C ARG A 342 -24.35 9.05 -28.94
N VAL A 343 -24.66 10.04 -28.12
CA VAL A 343 -25.96 10.26 -27.52
C VAL A 343 -26.55 11.56 -28.05
N TRP A 344 -27.85 11.57 -28.31
CA TRP A 344 -28.61 12.71 -28.84
C TRP A 344 -29.94 12.79 -28.12
N HIS A 345 -30.54 13.98 -28.09
CA HIS A 345 -31.88 14.15 -27.56
C HIS A 345 -32.88 13.30 -28.38
N ASN A 346 -33.89 12.71 -27.71
CA ASN A 346 -34.87 11.75 -28.26
C ASN A 346 -34.30 10.44 -28.86
N ALA A 347 -33.01 10.16 -28.70
CA ALA A 347 -32.46 8.85 -29.09
C ALA A 347 -32.93 7.75 -28.13
N SER A 348 -33.13 6.53 -28.66
CA SER A 348 -33.35 5.36 -27.82
C SER A 348 -32.16 5.10 -26.91
N ALA A 349 -32.41 4.54 -25.73
CA ALA A 349 -31.36 4.17 -24.80
C ALA A 349 -30.36 3.20 -25.45
N ILE A 350 -29.06 3.46 -25.23
CA ILE A 350 -28.00 2.55 -25.65
C ILE A 350 -27.96 1.41 -24.65
N ASN A 351 -28.16 0.18 -25.11
CA ASN A 351 -28.10 -1.02 -24.27
C ASN A 351 -26.89 -1.86 -24.64
N ILE A 352 -26.13 -2.29 -23.63
CA ILE A 352 -24.93 -3.12 -23.78
C ILE A 352 -24.99 -4.25 -22.77
N SER A 353 -24.91 -5.48 -23.26
CA SER A 353 -24.79 -6.66 -22.42
C SER A 353 -23.36 -6.79 -21.90
N ILE A 354 -23.23 -6.98 -20.60
CA ILE A 354 -21.94 -7.09 -19.91
C ILE A 354 -21.82 -8.49 -19.31
N GLN A 355 -20.66 -9.11 -19.55
CA GLN A 355 -20.22 -10.31 -18.87
C GLN A 355 -18.79 -10.07 -18.36
N LEU A 356 -18.59 -10.06 -17.04
CA LEU A 356 -17.28 -9.75 -16.43
C LEU A 356 -16.93 -10.75 -15.32
N HIS A 357 -15.77 -11.38 -15.42
CA HIS A 357 -15.24 -12.18 -14.32
C HIS A 357 -14.80 -11.28 -13.16
N PRO A 358 -14.72 -11.81 -11.92
CA PRO A 358 -14.16 -11.08 -10.80
C PRO A 358 -12.79 -10.47 -11.13
N GLY A 359 -12.61 -9.19 -10.81
CA GLY A 359 -11.39 -8.42 -11.07
C GLY A 359 -11.31 -7.80 -12.47
N GLN A 360 -12.28 -8.05 -13.35
CA GLN A 360 -12.29 -7.48 -14.71
C GLN A 360 -13.04 -6.16 -14.81
N TRP A 361 -12.61 -5.36 -15.78
CA TRP A 361 -13.16 -4.06 -16.12
C TRP A 361 -13.74 -4.08 -17.54
N THR A 362 -14.80 -3.31 -17.77
CA THR A 362 -15.21 -2.86 -19.10
C THR A 362 -15.36 -1.34 -19.11
N TYR A 363 -15.15 -0.74 -20.27
CA TYR A 363 -15.16 0.71 -20.46
C TYR A 363 -16.02 1.11 -21.65
N LEU A 364 -16.71 2.25 -21.51
CA LEU A 364 -17.51 2.89 -22.54
C LEU A 364 -17.19 4.39 -22.53
N THR A 365 -17.05 4.97 -23.72
CA THR A 365 -16.94 6.42 -23.88
C THR A 365 -18.12 6.94 -24.69
N LEU A 366 -18.59 8.14 -24.37
CA LEU A 366 -19.76 8.75 -25.01
C LEU A 366 -19.44 10.15 -25.51
N ASP A 367 -19.84 10.43 -26.75
CA ASP A 367 -20.06 11.76 -27.28
C ASP A 367 -21.44 12.27 -26.87
N VAL A 368 -21.52 13.54 -26.47
CA VAL A 368 -22.78 14.27 -26.26
C VAL A 368 -22.68 15.61 -26.96
N PRO A 369 -22.79 15.63 -28.31
CA PRO A 369 -22.65 16.86 -29.09
C PRO A 369 -23.92 17.71 -29.07
N ASP A 370 -25.04 17.14 -28.62
CA ASP A 370 -26.36 17.75 -28.64
C ASP A 370 -26.57 18.61 -27.38
N PRO A 371 -26.75 19.93 -27.52
CA PRO A 371 -26.98 20.82 -26.38
C PRO A 371 -28.35 20.61 -25.70
N ASP A 372 -29.29 19.90 -26.33
CA ASP A 372 -30.62 19.62 -25.78
C ASP A 372 -30.62 18.44 -24.80
N VAL A 373 -29.50 17.73 -24.67
CA VAL A 373 -29.31 16.71 -23.63
C VAL A 373 -28.81 17.41 -22.36
N ALA A 374 -29.66 17.50 -21.34
CA ALA A 374 -29.33 18.15 -20.07
C ALA A 374 -28.66 17.19 -19.07
N PHE A 375 -28.99 15.89 -19.12
CA PHE A 375 -28.41 14.87 -18.24
C PHE A 375 -28.19 13.55 -18.97
N ILE A 376 -27.27 12.75 -18.45
CA ILE A 376 -27.07 11.37 -18.87
C ILE A 376 -27.38 10.48 -17.68
N LYS A 377 -28.36 9.60 -17.84
CA LYS A 377 -28.64 8.51 -16.91
C LYS A 377 -27.92 7.26 -17.38
N VAL A 378 -27.07 6.72 -16.52
CA VAL A 378 -26.35 5.46 -16.72
C VAL A 378 -26.88 4.47 -15.70
N GLN A 379 -27.43 3.35 -16.16
CA GLN A 379 -28.01 2.33 -15.31
C GLN A 379 -27.36 0.99 -15.61
N LEU A 380 -26.84 0.34 -14.58
CA LEU A 380 -26.46 -1.07 -14.61
C LEU A 380 -27.60 -1.86 -13.98
N GLY A 381 -28.33 -2.64 -14.77
CA GLY A 381 -29.46 -3.45 -14.32
C GLY A 381 -29.21 -4.94 -14.45
N ASN A 382 -30.11 -5.72 -13.85
CA ASN A 382 -30.05 -7.19 -13.80
C ASN A 382 -28.79 -7.72 -13.12
N ILE A 383 -28.30 -7.01 -12.09
CA ILE A 383 -27.15 -7.45 -11.31
C ILE A 383 -27.54 -8.72 -10.55
N ASP A 384 -26.76 -9.77 -10.75
CA ASP A 384 -26.88 -11.08 -10.09
C ASP A 384 -26.12 -11.10 -8.75
N ALA A 385 -25.62 -12.27 -8.30
CA ALA A 385 -24.85 -12.39 -7.06
C ALA A 385 -23.44 -11.76 -7.13
N ALA A 386 -23.08 -11.12 -8.25
CA ALA A 386 -21.87 -10.33 -8.36
C ALA A 386 -21.92 -9.05 -7.51
N MET A 387 -20.76 -8.43 -7.32
CA MET A 387 -20.64 -7.14 -6.62
C MET A 387 -20.03 -6.09 -7.55
N PRO A 388 -20.75 -5.63 -8.58
CA PRO A 388 -20.22 -4.67 -9.52
C PRO A 388 -20.10 -3.27 -8.92
N LEU A 389 -19.28 -2.45 -9.55
CA LEU A 389 -19.19 -1.02 -9.33
C LEU A 389 -19.35 -0.29 -10.66
N LEU A 390 -20.43 0.47 -10.80
CA LEU A 390 -20.66 1.38 -11.93
C LEU A 390 -20.05 2.74 -11.62
N LEU A 391 -19.10 3.19 -12.45
CA LEU A 391 -18.43 4.48 -12.31
C LEU A 391 -18.67 5.35 -13.54
N VAL A 392 -19.00 6.63 -13.32
CA VAL A 392 -19.18 7.62 -14.39
C VAL A 392 -18.33 8.85 -14.13
N ARG A 393 -17.64 9.31 -15.18
CA ARG A 393 -16.83 10.53 -15.18
C ARG A 393 -17.17 11.46 -16.33
N GLY A 394 -17.20 12.75 -16.04
CA GLY A 394 -17.52 13.83 -16.96
C GLY A 394 -16.34 14.31 -17.81
N PRO A 395 -16.56 15.31 -18.68
CA PRO A 395 -15.57 15.80 -19.65
C PRO A 395 -14.36 16.49 -19.04
N LEU A 396 -14.55 17.19 -17.92
CA LEU A 396 -13.47 17.90 -17.23
C LEU A 396 -12.54 16.97 -16.46
N GLU A 397 -12.95 15.73 -16.25
CA GLU A 397 -12.19 14.75 -15.49
C GLU A 397 -11.21 14.00 -16.39
N THR A 398 -9.94 13.96 -16.00
CA THR A 398 -8.89 13.28 -16.76
C THR A 398 -8.84 11.78 -16.45
N GLY A 399 -8.47 10.99 -17.47
CA GLY A 399 -8.35 9.54 -17.36
C GLY A 399 -9.68 8.77 -17.46
N LEU A 400 -9.57 7.46 -17.59
CA LEU A 400 -10.71 6.54 -17.47
C LEU A 400 -11.06 6.33 -16.00
N PRO A 401 -12.30 5.93 -15.67
CA PRO A 401 -12.64 5.61 -14.28
C PRO A 401 -11.75 4.49 -13.72
N ALA A 402 -11.37 4.65 -12.46
CA ALA A 402 -10.52 3.73 -11.70
C ALA A 402 -10.82 3.92 -10.20
N LEU A 403 -10.36 3.00 -9.35
CA LEU A 403 -10.69 3.01 -7.92
C LEU A 403 -9.95 4.09 -7.11
N ASP A 404 -8.88 4.63 -7.66
CA ASP A 404 -8.04 5.69 -7.08
C ASP A 404 -8.46 7.11 -7.50
N LEU A 405 -9.43 7.23 -8.40
CA LEU A 405 -9.87 8.49 -8.97
C LEU A 405 -11.32 8.79 -8.58
N GLY A 406 -11.64 10.06 -8.36
CA GLY A 406 -13.02 10.49 -8.15
C GLY A 406 -13.90 10.12 -9.34
N ALA A 407 -15.07 9.58 -9.04
CA ALA A 407 -16.11 9.26 -10.02
C ALA A 407 -17.48 9.34 -9.36
N SER A 408 -18.53 9.52 -10.15
CA SER A 408 -19.90 9.39 -9.67
C SER A 408 -20.33 7.93 -9.71
N PHE A 409 -20.90 7.43 -8.62
CA PHE A 409 -21.44 6.09 -8.47
C PHE A 409 -22.58 6.03 -7.45
N ASP A 410 -23.42 5.00 -7.58
CA ASP A 410 -24.54 4.73 -6.70
C ASP A 410 -24.05 3.97 -5.45
N PHE A 411 -23.67 4.70 -4.39
CA PHE A 411 -23.15 4.07 -3.17
C PHE A 411 -24.19 3.18 -2.50
N ASP A 412 -25.45 3.61 -2.40
CA ASP A 412 -26.48 2.85 -1.70
C ASP A 412 -26.85 1.58 -2.47
N GLY A 413 -27.01 1.67 -3.79
CA GLY A 413 -27.23 0.51 -4.64
C GLY A 413 -26.07 -0.48 -4.55
N MET A 414 -24.82 -0.01 -4.55
CA MET A 414 -23.64 -0.85 -4.40
C MET A 414 -23.54 -1.49 -3.01
N ALA A 415 -23.70 -0.71 -1.94
CA ALA A 415 -23.54 -1.16 -0.56
C ALA A 415 -24.65 -2.13 -0.13
N ALA A 416 -25.87 -1.95 -0.66
CA ALA A 416 -27.00 -2.85 -0.39
C ALA A 416 -26.97 -4.13 -1.25
N GLY A 417 -26.05 -4.25 -2.21
CA GLY A 417 -26.06 -5.34 -3.18
C GLY A 417 -27.33 -5.32 -4.04
N ALA A 418 -27.78 -4.13 -4.45
CA ALA A 418 -29.00 -3.97 -5.21
C ALA A 418 -28.88 -4.61 -6.61
N THR A 419 -30.01 -5.06 -7.15
CA THR A 419 -30.10 -5.63 -8.50
C THR A 419 -29.91 -4.59 -9.62
N SER A 420 -29.76 -3.30 -9.25
CA SER A 420 -29.42 -2.23 -10.16
C SER A 420 -28.65 -1.12 -9.47
N GLN A 421 -27.74 -0.47 -10.21
CA GLN A 421 -27.05 0.77 -9.84
C GLN A 421 -27.39 1.86 -10.86
N THR A 422 -27.69 3.07 -10.40
CA THR A 422 -28.04 4.20 -11.29
C THR A 422 -27.22 5.43 -10.96
N VAL A 423 -26.59 6.01 -11.98
CA VAL A 423 -25.83 7.26 -11.87
C VAL A 423 -26.38 8.26 -12.87
N VAL A 424 -26.63 9.49 -12.42
CA VAL A 424 -27.07 10.58 -13.29
C VAL A 424 -26.07 11.71 -13.22
N VAL A 425 -25.53 12.11 -14.37
CA VAL A 425 -24.55 13.21 -14.46
C VAL A 425 -25.09 14.36 -15.32
N PRO A 426 -24.85 15.62 -14.91
CA PRO A 426 -25.28 16.78 -15.69
C PRO A 426 -24.41 16.99 -16.92
N VAL A 427 -25.02 17.47 -18.00
CA VAL A 427 -24.33 17.90 -19.23
C VAL A 427 -24.21 19.41 -19.24
N SER A 428 -23.11 19.92 -18.68
CA SER A 428 -22.83 21.36 -18.65
C SER A 428 -22.25 21.90 -19.95
N THR A 429 -21.71 21.04 -20.81
CA THR A 429 -21.05 21.42 -22.06
C THR A 429 -21.16 20.28 -23.06
N ALA A 430 -21.65 20.58 -24.26
CA ALA A 430 -21.62 19.64 -25.38
C ALA A 430 -20.17 19.26 -25.69
N CYS A 431 -19.90 17.97 -25.86
CA CYS A 431 -18.55 17.48 -26.10
C CYS A 431 -18.53 16.30 -27.08
N SER A 432 -17.35 16.10 -27.68
CA SER A 432 -17.08 14.98 -28.57
C SER A 432 -15.64 14.51 -28.39
N GLY A 433 -15.39 13.26 -28.72
CA GLY A 433 -14.11 12.58 -28.56
C GLY A 433 -14.07 11.65 -27.34
N PRO A 434 -12.98 10.87 -27.23
CA PRO A 434 -12.83 9.82 -26.20
C PRO A 434 -12.74 10.36 -24.77
N THR A 435 -12.60 11.67 -24.61
CA THR A 435 -12.50 12.37 -23.32
C THR A 435 -13.78 13.10 -22.92
N CYS A 436 -14.90 12.89 -23.62
CA CYS A 436 -16.20 13.49 -23.25
C CYS A 436 -16.77 12.81 -21.99
N TYR A 437 -17.64 11.81 -22.08
CA TYR A 437 -18.01 11.01 -20.90
C TYR A 437 -17.33 9.66 -20.90
N LYS A 438 -16.93 9.19 -19.72
CA LYS A 438 -16.28 7.89 -19.52
C LYS A 438 -17.05 7.09 -18.47
N ILE A 439 -17.43 5.88 -18.84
CA ILE A 439 -18.16 4.95 -18.00
C ILE A 439 -17.29 3.71 -17.84
N ALA A 440 -17.24 3.17 -16.62
CA ALA A 440 -16.63 1.88 -16.34
C ALA A 440 -17.58 1.02 -15.51
N VAL A 441 -17.53 -0.29 -15.76
CA VAL A 441 -18.10 -1.28 -14.87
C VAL A 441 -16.98 -2.20 -14.44
N TYR A 442 -16.82 -2.36 -13.13
CA TYR A 442 -15.85 -3.23 -12.51
C TYR A 442 -16.56 -4.33 -11.76
N ASN A 443 -16.27 -5.59 -12.06
CA ASN A 443 -16.68 -6.67 -11.15
C ASN A 443 -15.58 -6.84 -10.10
N LYS A 444 -15.89 -6.59 -8.82
CA LYS A 444 -14.88 -6.60 -7.74
C LYS A 444 -14.07 -7.90 -7.75
N ARG A 445 -12.78 -7.81 -7.43
CA ARG A 445 -11.84 -8.95 -7.46
C ARG A 445 -12.34 -10.17 -6.67
N PHE A 446 -12.97 -9.92 -5.52
CA PHE A 446 -13.50 -10.97 -4.64
C PHE A 446 -15.02 -11.13 -4.77
N ALA A 447 -15.60 -10.72 -5.89
CA ALA A 447 -16.98 -11.07 -6.19
C ALA A 447 -17.13 -12.60 -6.27
N ALA A 448 -18.25 -13.10 -5.77
CA ALA A 448 -18.51 -14.53 -5.70
C ALA A 448 -18.80 -15.16 -7.08
N ASP A 449 -19.19 -14.35 -8.07
CA ASP A 449 -19.65 -14.84 -9.37
C ASP A 449 -19.24 -13.90 -10.52
N ILE A 450 -19.38 -14.43 -11.75
CA ILE A 450 -19.29 -13.67 -12.99
C ILE A 450 -20.51 -12.74 -13.06
N LEU A 451 -20.26 -11.45 -13.28
CA LEU A 451 -21.32 -10.47 -13.48
C LEU A 451 -21.97 -10.67 -14.84
N HIS A 452 -23.28 -10.95 -14.85
CA HIS A 452 -24.13 -10.79 -16.02
C HIS A 452 -25.06 -9.59 -15.83
N ALA A 453 -24.89 -8.54 -16.64
CA ALA A 453 -25.67 -7.31 -16.46
C ALA A 453 -26.01 -6.62 -17.79
N GLN A 454 -26.96 -5.69 -17.73
CA GLN A 454 -27.28 -4.78 -18.84
C GLN A 454 -26.92 -3.35 -18.45
N LEU A 455 -26.02 -2.74 -19.21
CA LEU A 455 -25.71 -1.32 -19.12
C LEU A 455 -26.60 -0.55 -20.08
N SER A 456 -27.40 0.37 -19.54
CA SER A 456 -28.25 1.29 -20.28
C SER A 456 -27.75 2.72 -20.12
N VAL A 457 -27.64 3.45 -21.22
CA VAL A 457 -27.34 4.89 -21.23
C VAL A 457 -28.51 5.62 -21.88
N GLN A 458 -29.12 6.54 -21.14
CA GLN A 458 -30.29 7.29 -21.56
C GLN A 458 -30.03 8.81 -21.46
N PRO A 459 -30.23 9.58 -22.54
CA PRO A 459 -30.26 11.03 -22.47
C PRO A 459 -31.56 11.50 -21.81
N LEU A 460 -31.45 12.50 -20.94
CA LEU A 460 -32.60 13.18 -20.34
C LEU A 460 -32.56 14.67 -20.71
N ALA A 461 -33.72 15.25 -20.96
CA ALA A 461 -33.85 16.62 -21.43
C ALA A 461 -34.09 17.61 -20.28
N ALA A 462 -34.65 17.13 -19.18
CA ALA A 462 -35.01 17.97 -18.05
C ALA A 462 -34.75 17.32 -16.69
N LEU A 463 -34.61 18.18 -15.68
CA LEU A 463 -34.43 17.79 -14.28
C LEU A 463 -35.64 17.01 -13.72
N SER A 464 -36.83 17.25 -14.26
CA SER A 464 -38.06 16.52 -13.90
C SER A 464 -38.04 15.04 -14.28
N GLU A 465 -37.10 14.62 -15.14
CA GLU A 465 -36.89 13.21 -15.48
C GLU A 465 -35.89 12.53 -14.54
N VAL A 466 -35.13 13.33 -13.78
CA VAL A 466 -34.16 12.85 -12.78
C VAL A 466 -34.85 12.62 -11.45
N TYR A 467 -35.57 13.63 -10.95
CA TYR A 467 -36.16 13.58 -9.63
C TYR A 467 -37.59 13.04 -9.66
N PRO A 468 -37.97 12.22 -8.66
CA PRO A 468 -39.32 11.69 -8.57
C PRO A 468 -40.37 12.75 -8.20
N SER A 469 -39.95 13.94 -7.73
CA SER A 469 -40.79 15.05 -7.29
C SER A 469 -40.28 16.37 -7.85
N PRO A 470 -41.17 17.32 -8.25
CA PRO A 470 -40.79 18.63 -8.76
C PRO A 470 -40.37 19.62 -7.64
N THR A 471 -40.58 19.27 -6.38
CA THR A 471 -40.17 20.07 -5.20
C THR A 471 -39.57 19.17 -4.13
N CYS A 472 -38.82 19.77 -3.21
CA CYS A 472 -38.24 19.08 -2.06
C CYS A 472 -39.31 18.51 -1.11
N GLY A 473 -40.44 19.19 -0.95
CA GLY A 473 -41.46 18.80 0.02
C GLY A 473 -40.91 18.75 1.46
N GLY A 474 -41.62 18.07 2.37
CA GLY A 474 -41.23 18.02 3.79
C GLY A 474 -40.05 17.08 4.12
N ASN A 475 -39.76 16.11 3.25
CA ASN A 475 -38.74 15.06 3.47
C ASN A 475 -37.68 15.00 2.34
N GLY A 476 -37.53 16.07 1.56
CA GLY A 476 -36.68 16.12 0.37
C GLY A 476 -35.23 15.74 0.64
N ASP A 477 -34.68 16.12 1.79
CA ASP A 477 -33.32 15.75 2.19
C ASP A 477 -33.08 14.24 2.12
N VAL A 478 -34.08 13.44 2.53
CA VAL A 478 -33.99 11.98 2.54
C VAL A 478 -34.38 11.40 1.18
N THR A 479 -35.50 11.84 0.61
CA THR A 479 -36.07 11.21 -0.59
C THR A 479 -35.41 11.65 -1.90
N ILE A 480 -34.78 12.83 -1.90
CA ILE A 480 -34.13 13.42 -3.08
C ILE A 480 -32.60 13.43 -2.91
N CYS A 481 -32.10 13.78 -1.72
CA CYS A 481 -30.66 13.91 -1.45
C CYS A 481 -30.07 12.76 -0.60
N GLY A 482 -30.77 11.63 -0.51
CA GLY A 482 -30.29 10.41 0.17
C GLY A 482 -29.97 10.57 1.66
N GLY A 483 -30.46 11.62 2.32
CA GLY A 483 -30.12 12.01 3.70
C GLY A 483 -28.71 12.59 3.86
N ARG A 484 -27.99 12.76 2.75
CA ARG A 484 -26.58 13.19 2.68
C ARG A 484 -26.41 14.61 2.16
N GLY A 485 -27.51 15.31 1.91
CA GLY A 485 -27.53 16.72 1.56
C GLY A 485 -28.79 17.40 2.05
N THR A 486 -28.81 18.71 1.87
CA THR A 486 -30.01 19.53 2.05
C THR A 486 -30.66 19.73 0.69
N CYS A 487 -31.95 19.43 0.59
CA CYS A 487 -32.73 19.69 -0.61
C CYS A 487 -33.13 21.16 -0.66
N LEU A 488 -32.88 21.79 -1.81
CA LEU A 488 -33.17 23.19 -2.08
C LEU A 488 -34.11 23.28 -3.27
N ASP A 489 -35.28 23.90 -3.07
CA ASP A 489 -36.18 24.24 -4.17
C ASP A 489 -35.57 25.37 -5.02
N SER A 490 -35.45 25.13 -6.31
CA SER A 490 -35.00 26.13 -7.29
C SER A 490 -36.06 26.37 -8.36
N LYS A 491 -35.86 27.39 -9.20
CA LYS A 491 -36.77 27.70 -10.31
C LYS A 491 -36.91 26.55 -11.30
N ASP A 492 -35.87 25.73 -11.44
CA ASP A 492 -35.77 24.66 -12.44
C ASP A 492 -36.06 23.26 -11.83
N GLY A 493 -36.48 23.21 -10.56
CA GLY A 493 -36.78 21.99 -9.80
C GLY A 493 -35.91 21.85 -8.54
N PRO A 494 -35.96 20.69 -7.85
CA PRO A 494 -35.18 20.50 -6.63
C PRO A 494 -33.69 20.34 -6.94
N SER A 495 -32.84 20.71 -6.00
CA SER A 495 -31.38 20.55 -6.10
C SER A 495 -30.81 20.14 -4.76
N CYS A 496 -29.70 19.40 -4.76
CA CYS A 496 -29.06 18.94 -3.53
C CYS A 496 -27.79 19.74 -3.24
N SER A 497 -27.70 20.27 -2.03
CA SER A 497 -26.45 20.75 -1.44
C SER A 497 -25.87 19.64 -0.56
N CYS A 498 -24.87 18.94 -1.06
CA CYS A 498 -24.31 17.78 -0.37
C CYS A 498 -23.51 18.17 0.88
N LYS A 499 -23.62 17.34 1.93
CA LYS A 499 -22.77 17.41 3.11
C LYS A 499 -21.32 17.11 2.71
N ASN A 500 -20.37 17.62 3.48
CA ASN A 500 -18.94 17.34 3.27
C ASN A 500 -18.68 15.83 3.16
N GLY A 501 -17.87 15.45 2.19
CA GLY A 501 -17.56 14.05 1.89
C GLY A 501 -18.53 13.37 0.90
N TRP A 502 -19.54 14.08 0.39
CA TRP A 502 -20.48 13.57 -0.61
C TRP A 502 -20.60 14.52 -1.81
N HIS A 503 -20.83 13.94 -2.99
CA HIS A 503 -21.08 14.61 -4.25
C HIS A 503 -22.09 13.82 -5.09
N GLY A 504 -22.40 14.34 -6.28
CA GLY A 504 -23.41 13.78 -7.17
C GLY A 504 -24.70 14.60 -7.15
N LEU A 505 -25.62 14.27 -8.05
CA LEU A 505 -26.84 15.04 -8.23
C LEU A 505 -27.82 14.85 -7.07
N THR A 506 -27.80 13.67 -6.46
CA THR A 506 -28.61 13.24 -5.31
C THR A 506 -27.75 12.99 -4.06
N CYS A 507 -26.50 13.46 -4.04
CA CYS A 507 -25.51 13.16 -2.99
C CYS A 507 -25.26 11.66 -2.76
N GLU A 508 -25.31 10.90 -3.85
CA GLU A 508 -25.20 9.44 -3.89
C GLU A 508 -23.77 8.92 -3.86
N SER A 509 -22.78 9.77 -4.16
CA SER A 509 -21.39 9.38 -4.30
C SER A 509 -20.55 9.95 -3.15
N PRO A 510 -19.79 9.12 -2.41
CA PRO A 510 -18.81 9.62 -1.47
C PRO A 510 -17.60 10.17 -2.22
N ASN A 511 -16.99 11.22 -1.67
CA ASN A 511 -15.67 11.67 -2.11
C ASN A 511 -14.66 10.53 -1.87
N PRO A 512 -13.78 10.22 -2.83
CA PRO A 512 -12.73 9.24 -2.62
C PRO A 512 -11.78 9.74 -1.53
N MET A 513 -11.28 8.81 -0.71
CA MET A 513 -10.15 9.09 0.16
C MET A 513 -8.89 9.25 -0.71
N ASP A 514 -8.04 10.23 -0.40
CA ASP A 514 -6.73 10.32 -1.04
C ASP A 514 -5.95 9.01 -0.82
N MET A 515 -5.39 8.45 -1.89
CA MET A 515 -4.73 7.15 -1.81
C MET A 515 -3.48 7.20 -0.92
N GLY A 516 -2.75 8.33 -0.95
CA GLY A 516 -1.64 8.56 -0.04
C GLY A 516 -2.08 8.53 1.41
N ALA A 517 -3.19 9.21 1.72
CA ALA A 517 -3.78 9.18 3.06
C ALA A 517 -4.21 7.77 3.48
N LEU A 518 -4.72 6.94 2.56
CA LEU A 518 -5.09 5.56 2.85
C LEU A 518 -3.86 4.70 3.16
N TRP A 519 -2.79 4.84 2.38
CA TRP A 519 -1.53 4.15 2.67
C TRP A 519 -0.95 4.59 4.02
N TYR A 520 -0.97 5.89 4.32
CA TYR A 520 -0.54 6.41 5.62
C TYR A 520 -1.36 5.84 6.77
N ALA A 521 -2.68 5.81 6.62
CA ALA A 521 -3.59 5.26 7.62
C ALA A 521 -3.34 3.76 7.83
N SER A 522 -3.01 3.02 6.77
CA SER A 522 -2.69 1.59 6.86
C SER A 522 -1.40 1.32 7.60
N GLU A 523 -0.37 2.16 7.40
CA GLU A 523 0.92 2.03 8.09
C GLU A 523 0.78 2.29 9.59
N ASN A 524 -0.12 3.20 9.94
CA ASN A 524 -0.37 3.62 11.31
C ASN A 524 -1.63 2.96 11.90
N ALA A 525 -2.04 1.81 11.35
CA ALA A 525 -3.23 1.11 11.79
C ALA A 525 -3.12 0.74 13.28
N SER A 526 -4.09 1.19 14.08
CA SER A 526 -4.05 1.04 15.53
C SER A 526 -4.98 -0.09 16.00
N LEU A 527 -4.50 -0.97 16.88
CA LEU A 527 -5.33 -1.99 17.50
C LEU A 527 -6.25 -1.35 18.56
N LEU A 528 -7.56 -1.44 18.35
CA LEU A 528 -8.55 -1.14 19.37
C LEU A 528 -8.73 -2.37 20.27
N CYS A 529 -8.92 -2.13 21.57
CA CYS A 529 -9.27 -3.21 22.47
C CYS A 529 -10.77 -3.58 22.31
N SER A 530 -11.16 -4.78 22.75
CA SER A 530 -12.52 -5.30 22.57
C SER A 530 -13.61 -4.51 23.31
N VAL A 531 -13.26 -3.82 24.41
CA VAL A 531 -14.19 -3.02 25.23
C VAL A 531 -13.47 -1.77 25.74
N CYS A 532 -13.25 -0.78 24.87
CA CYS A 532 -12.74 0.54 25.27
C CYS A 532 -13.39 1.66 24.46
N THR A 533 -13.22 2.86 24.99
CA THR A 533 -13.40 4.11 24.26
C THR A 533 -12.03 4.61 23.85
N SER A 534 -11.86 4.94 22.58
CA SER A 534 -10.67 5.61 22.05
C SER A 534 -11.09 6.94 21.43
N THR A 535 -10.29 7.98 21.65
CA THR A 535 -10.47 9.29 21.04
C THR A 535 -9.28 9.55 20.12
N PHE A 536 -9.57 10.00 18.90
CA PHE A 536 -8.56 10.35 17.90
C PHE A 536 -9.02 11.59 17.15
N SER A 537 -8.07 12.26 16.50
CA SER A 537 -8.32 13.42 15.64
C SER A 537 -7.89 13.07 14.23
N LEU A 538 -8.69 13.48 13.25
CA LEU A 538 -8.36 13.34 11.83
C LEU A 538 -8.07 14.73 11.26
N PRO A 539 -7.00 14.90 10.46
CA PRO A 539 -6.86 16.10 9.64
C PRO A 539 -7.94 16.10 8.54
N ASN A 540 -8.19 17.26 7.93
CA ASN A 540 -9.05 17.35 6.74
C ASN A 540 -8.54 16.39 5.66
N ASP A 541 -9.46 15.66 5.04
CA ASP A 541 -9.19 14.63 4.01
C ASP A 541 -8.24 13.50 4.44
N GLY A 542 -7.94 13.40 5.74
CA GLY A 542 -7.19 12.31 6.33
C GLY A 542 -8.08 11.12 6.70
N GLY A 543 -7.43 10.02 7.05
CA GLY A 543 -8.10 8.86 7.62
C GLY A 543 -7.25 8.17 8.65
N ALA A 544 -7.90 7.32 9.43
CA ALA A 544 -7.25 6.43 10.37
C ALA A 544 -7.82 5.04 10.18
N LEU A 545 -6.96 4.04 10.25
CA LEU A 545 -7.37 2.64 10.23
C LEU A 545 -7.25 2.07 11.64
N PHE A 546 -8.22 1.25 12.00
CA PHE A 546 -8.24 0.56 13.28
C PHE A 546 -8.44 -0.94 13.04
N THR A 547 -7.66 -1.76 13.73
CA THR A 547 -7.89 -3.20 13.79
C THR A 547 -8.64 -3.52 15.08
N LEU A 548 -9.57 -4.47 15.00
CA LEU A 548 -10.39 -4.90 16.14
C LEU A 548 -10.20 -6.40 16.34
N PRO A 549 -9.91 -6.87 17.56
CA PRO A 549 -9.81 -8.29 17.83
C PRO A 549 -11.19 -8.92 17.70
N GLN A 550 -11.29 -10.02 16.95
CA GLN A 550 -12.54 -10.78 16.82
C GLN A 550 -13.06 -11.22 18.19
N SER A 551 -14.39 -11.24 18.35
CA SER A 551 -14.99 -11.77 19.56
C SER A 551 -14.78 -13.28 19.62
N MET A 552 -14.04 -13.75 20.61
CA MET A 552 -13.71 -15.19 20.75
C MET A 552 -14.84 -16.03 21.36
N GLN A 553 -15.99 -15.43 21.68
CA GLN A 553 -17.11 -16.14 22.30
C GLN A 553 -18.22 -16.46 21.28
N PRO A 554 -18.68 -17.72 21.21
CA PRO A 554 -19.85 -18.07 20.40
C PRO A 554 -21.06 -17.19 20.73
N ASN A 555 -21.80 -16.76 19.70
CA ASN A 555 -23.01 -15.93 19.84
C ASN A 555 -22.78 -14.52 20.44
N THR A 556 -21.57 -13.98 20.34
CA THR A 556 -21.28 -12.59 20.73
C THR A 556 -20.87 -11.77 19.51
N GLY A 557 -21.23 -10.48 19.50
CA GLY A 557 -20.91 -9.55 18.42
C GLY A 557 -20.25 -8.29 18.98
N ILE A 558 -19.55 -7.55 18.11
CA ILE A 558 -18.92 -6.28 18.45
C ILE A 558 -19.85 -5.15 17.99
N GLN A 559 -20.22 -4.26 18.89
CA GLN A 559 -20.91 -3.02 18.54
C GLN A 559 -19.88 -1.89 18.45
N LEU A 560 -19.73 -1.32 17.27
CA LEU A 560 -18.93 -0.11 17.05
C LEU A 560 -19.83 1.11 17.07
N ARG A 561 -19.51 2.07 17.94
CA ARG A 561 -20.20 3.36 17.99
C ARG A 561 -19.19 4.48 17.79
N VAL A 562 -19.24 5.09 16.61
CA VAL A 562 -18.44 6.28 16.30
C VAL A 562 -19.30 7.50 16.60
N THR A 563 -18.87 8.31 17.57
CA THR A 563 -19.58 9.53 17.95
C THR A 563 -18.68 10.70 17.63
N ASN A 564 -19.20 11.67 16.88
CA ASN A 564 -18.49 12.91 16.65
C ASN A 564 -18.68 13.86 17.86
N LEU A 565 -17.60 14.50 18.30
CA LEU A 565 -17.59 15.42 19.44
C LEU A 565 -17.75 16.91 19.04
N ASP A 566 -17.54 17.26 17.77
CA ASP A 566 -17.39 18.64 17.24
C ASP A 566 -18.41 19.04 16.14
N GLY A 567 -19.43 18.21 15.86
CA GLY A 567 -20.48 18.43 14.85
C GLY A 567 -20.26 17.91 13.42
N VAL A 568 -19.13 17.28 13.05
CA VAL A 568 -18.84 16.80 11.68
C VAL A 568 -18.83 15.27 11.58
N SER A 569 -19.85 14.65 10.99
CA SER A 569 -19.91 13.18 10.93
C SER A 569 -18.82 12.60 10.01
N PRO A 570 -17.92 11.73 10.50
CA PRO A 570 -16.98 11.03 9.63
C PRO A 570 -17.71 9.93 8.84
N SER A 571 -17.23 9.65 7.62
CA SER A 571 -17.58 8.42 6.92
C SER A 571 -16.83 7.26 7.57
N VAL A 572 -17.56 6.25 8.03
CA VAL A 572 -16.99 5.05 8.66
C VAL A 572 -17.17 3.87 7.71
N TYR A 573 -16.05 3.25 7.35
CA TYR A 573 -16.03 2.04 6.55
C TYR A 573 -15.59 0.87 7.43
N VAL A 574 -16.30 -0.24 7.35
CA VAL A 574 -15.99 -1.47 8.10
C VAL A 574 -15.82 -2.59 7.08
N ALA A 575 -14.70 -3.30 7.20
CA ALA A 575 -14.39 -4.48 6.40
C ALA A 575 -13.97 -5.62 7.35
N GLU A 576 -14.26 -6.86 6.95
CA GLU A 576 -13.84 -8.09 7.64
C GLU A 576 -12.55 -8.67 7.06
#